data_AF-A0AA51UH72-F1
#
_entry.id   AF-A0AA51UH72-F1
#
_cell.length_a   1.000
_cell.length_b   1.000
_cell.length_c   1.000
_cell.angle_alpha   90.00
_cell.angle_beta   90.00
_cell.angle_gamma   90.00
#
_symmetry.space_group_name_H-M   'P 1'
#
loop_
_entity.id
_entity.type
_entity.pdbx_description
1 polymer ?
#
loop_
_entity_poly.entity_id
_entity_poly.type
_entity_poly.pdbx_seq_one_letter_code
_entity_poly.pdbx_strand_id
1 'polypeptide(L)'
;MLEILDDKMAIEGLNVLHMAGDIGYGVLETGISVDQLTIDIGQSNNVGFNYFHNKFGMPYDFLLKSSISSGHSLFVAVKGSDQLLGFARFEKISDETEKTYKGKTNIVNYSVHLLRSIEVHPAHRHVGIGRLLFAISVNQLETNVITLPDNQGAARFFKDKLNFKCLNPGNNGLSSRYKDYLILPYPRARAMLKTMAVNYPRMVLPELIGSYESLKFRDNMGKSISKSDISDFQVLFQNSKELLDNKLMNELDSFIKRLDA
;
A
#
# COMPACT_ATOMS: atom_id res chain seq x y z
N MET A 1 11.47 21.75 -16.66
CA MET A 1 10.54 22.78 -16.14
C MET A 1 9.96 22.19 -14.87
N LEU A 2 10.54 22.60 -13.74
CA LEU A 2 10.18 22.10 -12.41
C LEU A 2 8.84 22.75 -12.04
N GLU A 3 7.77 21.96 -12.02
CA GLU A 3 6.56 22.39 -11.32
C GLU A 3 6.88 22.42 -9.83
N ILE A 4 6.77 23.62 -9.28
CA ILE A 4 6.84 23.92 -7.86
C ILE A 4 5.70 23.15 -7.20
N LEU A 5 6.04 22.15 -6.39
CA LEU A 5 5.09 21.48 -5.51
C LEU A 5 4.57 22.54 -4.52
N ASP A 6 3.33 22.99 -4.76
CA ASP A 6 2.57 23.81 -3.83
C ASP A 6 2.53 23.13 -2.45
N ASP A 7 2.62 23.95 -1.42
CA ASP A 7 2.78 23.73 0.03
C ASP A 7 1.65 22.89 0.70
N LYS A 8 1.22 21.77 0.12
CA LYS A 8 0.02 21.03 0.54
C LYS A 8 0.25 19.84 1.47
N MET A 9 1.49 19.46 1.75
CA MET A 9 1.82 18.39 2.71
C MET A 9 2.89 18.88 3.68
N ALA A 10 2.47 19.60 4.72
CA ALA A 10 3.37 20.23 5.69
C ALA A 10 3.55 19.37 6.95
N ILE A 11 3.72 18.05 6.82
CA ILE A 11 4.17 17.22 7.95
C ILE A 11 5.69 17.35 8.04
N GLU A 12 6.18 18.01 9.09
CA GLU A 12 7.62 18.12 9.32
C GLU A 12 8.23 16.73 9.52
N GLY A 13 9.30 16.41 8.79
CA GLY A 13 9.96 15.10 8.84
C GLY A 13 9.24 14.00 8.04
N LEU A 14 8.27 14.33 7.20
CA LEU A 14 7.79 13.45 6.12
C LEU A 14 8.60 13.68 4.85
N ASN A 15 9.34 12.65 4.43
CA ASN A 15 10.00 12.64 3.13
C ASN A 15 9.08 11.96 2.10
N VAL A 16 8.45 12.76 1.24
CA VAL A 16 7.51 12.30 0.21
C VAL A 16 8.27 11.63 -0.94
N LEU A 17 7.93 10.38 -1.22
CA LEU A 17 8.57 9.53 -2.22
C LEU A 17 7.74 9.38 -3.50
N HIS A 18 6.41 9.54 -3.39
CA HIS A 18 5.50 9.40 -4.51
C HIS A 18 4.17 10.10 -4.23
N MET A 19 3.51 10.56 -5.29
CA MET A 19 2.15 11.11 -5.26
C MET A 19 1.25 10.32 -6.20
N ALA A 20 0.05 9.95 -5.73
CA ALA A 20 -1.01 9.40 -6.59
C ALA A 20 -2.32 10.11 -6.27
N GLY A 21 -2.80 10.96 -7.20
CA GLY A 21 -3.91 11.87 -6.92
C GLY A 21 -3.54 12.88 -5.82
N ASP A 22 -4.39 12.99 -4.79
CA ASP A 22 -4.17 13.84 -3.61
C ASP A 22 -3.51 13.09 -2.43
N ILE A 23 -3.04 11.87 -2.66
CA ILE A 23 -2.41 11.03 -1.64
C ILE A 23 -0.89 11.02 -1.84
N GLY A 24 -0.19 11.49 -0.80
CA GLY A 24 1.25 11.40 -0.71
C GLY A 24 1.70 10.13 0.03
N TYR A 25 2.71 9.49 -0.53
CA TYR A 25 3.35 8.32 0.05
C TYR A 25 4.78 8.68 0.41
N GLY A 26 5.16 8.44 1.65
CA GLY A 26 6.48 8.85 2.13
C GLY A 26 6.96 8.05 3.32
N VAL A 27 8.13 8.43 3.81
CA VAL A 27 8.73 7.89 5.03
C VAL A 27 8.76 8.97 6.10
N LEU A 28 8.37 8.62 7.32
CA LEU A 28 8.49 9.49 8.48
C LEU A 28 9.86 9.28 9.13
N GLU A 29 10.60 10.37 9.24
CA GLU A 29 11.99 10.36 9.73
C GLU A 29 12.06 10.56 11.24
N THR A 30 11.03 11.15 11.86
CA THR A 30 11.04 11.46 13.29
C THR A 30 9.73 11.06 13.99
N GLY A 31 9.82 10.73 15.28
CA GLY A 31 8.63 10.45 16.09
C GLY A 31 7.70 11.66 16.24
N ILE A 32 8.24 12.89 16.17
CA ILE A 32 7.45 14.13 16.26
C ILE A 32 6.54 14.28 15.04
N SER A 33 6.96 13.78 13.89
CA SER A 33 6.15 13.78 12.66
C SER A 33 4.83 13.00 12.81
N VAL A 34 4.78 12.03 13.74
CA VAL A 34 3.55 11.26 14.02
C VAL A 34 2.51 12.11 14.75
N ASP A 35 2.94 13.09 15.56
CA ASP A 35 2.02 13.99 16.27
C ASP A 35 1.23 14.91 15.35
N GLN A 36 1.72 15.08 14.12
CA GLN A 36 1.09 15.89 13.09
C GLN A 36 0.11 15.08 12.23
N LEU A 37 -0.03 13.77 12.46
CA LEU A 37 -0.96 12.93 11.71
C LEU A 37 -2.33 12.91 12.37
N THR A 38 -3.36 13.12 11.56
CA THR A 38 -4.73 12.77 11.95
C THR A 38 -4.94 11.28 11.74
N ILE A 39 -5.05 10.53 12.85
CA ILE A 39 -5.24 9.08 12.85
C ILE A 39 -6.68 8.76 13.29
N ASP A 40 -7.51 8.37 12.32
CA ASP A 40 -8.89 7.98 12.58
C ASP A 40 -8.95 6.61 13.27
N ILE A 41 -9.21 6.59 14.58
CA ILE A 41 -9.35 5.35 15.37
C ILE A 41 -10.79 4.87 15.30
N GLY A 42 -10.98 3.59 14.96
CA GLY A 42 -12.31 3.00 14.80
C GLY A 42 -13.05 2.90 16.14
N GLN A 43 -14.28 3.40 16.17
CA GLN A 43 -15.21 3.34 17.31
C GLN A 43 -16.56 2.77 16.86
N SER A 44 -17.49 2.51 17.78
CA SER A 44 -18.79 1.88 17.47
C SER A 44 -19.56 2.55 16.32
N ASN A 45 -19.40 3.86 16.14
CA ASN A 45 -20.09 4.65 15.11
C ASN A 45 -19.14 5.29 14.08
N ASN A 46 -17.84 4.99 14.13
CA ASN A 46 -16.86 5.56 13.21
C ASN A 46 -15.92 4.48 12.66
N VAL A 47 -15.78 4.44 11.34
CA VAL A 47 -14.86 3.52 10.67
C VAL A 47 -13.45 4.07 10.81
N GLY A 48 -12.53 3.26 11.34
CA GLY A 48 -11.15 3.69 11.58
C GLY A 48 -10.18 2.54 11.79
N PHE A 49 -8.91 2.89 11.96
CA PHE A 49 -7.88 1.95 12.40
C PHE A 49 -8.24 1.34 13.75
N ASN A 50 -8.27 0.02 13.83
CA ASN A 50 -8.68 -0.66 15.06
C ASN A 50 -7.95 -1.98 15.31
N TYR A 51 -7.15 -2.46 14.35
CA TYR A 51 -6.49 -3.76 14.48
C TYR A 51 -5.54 -3.81 15.67
N PHE A 52 -4.59 -2.86 15.76
CA PHE A 52 -3.59 -2.87 16.83
C PHE A 52 -4.18 -2.50 18.18
N HIS A 53 -5.14 -1.59 18.18
CA HIS A 53 -5.89 -1.22 19.38
C HIS A 53 -6.64 -2.43 19.95
N ASN A 54 -7.44 -3.12 19.12
CA ASN A 54 -8.27 -4.23 19.59
C ASN A 54 -7.46 -5.49 19.92
N LYS A 55 -6.42 -5.79 19.14
CA LYS A 55 -5.66 -7.03 19.29
C LYS A 55 -4.57 -6.95 20.35
N PHE A 56 -3.97 -5.77 20.55
CA PHE A 56 -2.81 -5.60 21.43
C PHE A 56 -3.01 -4.54 22.51
N GLY A 57 -4.18 -3.87 22.56
CA GLY A 57 -4.42 -2.77 23.49
C GLY A 57 -3.52 -1.56 23.22
N MET A 58 -2.96 -1.44 22.01
CA MET A 58 -1.90 -0.48 21.72
C MET A 58 -2.44 0.73 20.98
N PRO A 59 -2.26 1.95 21.52
CA PRO A 59 -2.54 3.19 20.79
C PRO A 59 -1.66 3.31 19.54
N TYR A 60 -2.24 3.81 18.44
CA TYR A 60 -1.55 3.88 17.16
C TYR A 60 -0.43 4.93 17.16
N ASP A 61 -0.66 6.09 17.75
CA ASP A 61 0.36 7.11 17.99
C ASP A 61 1.59 6.52 18.70
N PHE A 62 1.37 5.79 19.79
CA PHE A 62 2.42 5.13 20.55
C PHE A 62 3.15 4.07 19.69
N LEU A 63 2.41 3.22 18.97
CA LEU A 63 2.96 2.20 18.09
C LEU A 63 3.88 2.81 17.03
N LEU A 64 3.42 3.87 16.35
CA LEU A 64 4.12 4.51 15.23
C LEU A 64 5.37 5.24 15.73
N LYS A 65 5.26 6.02 16.81
CA LYS A 65 6.42 6.69 17.44
C LYS A 65 7.47 5.69 17.92
N SER A 66 7.02 4.65 18.64
CA SER A 66 7.91 3.61 19.16
C SER A 66 8.66 2.93 18.02
N SER A 67 8.01 2.72 16.88
CA SER A 67 8.64 2.10 15.72
C SER A 67 9.81 2.92 15.19
N ILE A 68 9.65 4.24 15.04
CA ILE A 68 10.75 5.12 14.64
C ILE A 68 11.87 5.10 15.70
N SER A 69 11.52 5.22 16.98
CA SER A 69 12.52 5.22 18.06
C SER A 69 13.32 3.92 18.17
N SER A 70 12.73 2.79 17.77
CA SER A 70 13.40 1.48 17.73
C SER A 70 14.19 1.26 16.44
N GLY A 71 14.31 2.27 15.57
CA GLY A 71 15.05 2.18 14.32
C GLY A 71 14.31 1.48 13.18
N HIS A 72 12.98 1.31 13.29
CA HIS A 72 12.18 0.82 12.18
C HIS A 72 11.93 1.94 11.17
N SER A 73 11.93 1.60 9.89
CA SER A 73 11.46 2.50 8.84
C SER A 73 9.93 2.50 8.84
N LEU A 74 9.33 3.68 9.03
CA LEU A 74 7.89 3.89 9.01
C LEU A 74 7.48 4.61 7.72
N PHE A 75 6.81 3.88 6.83
CA PHE A 75 6.22 4.44 5.62
C PHE A 75 4.74 4.71 5.84
N VAL A 76 4.25 5.79 5.25
CA VAL A 76 2.86 6.25 5.39
C VAL A 76 2.27 6.64 4.05
N ALA A 77 0.95 6.48 3.94
CA ALA A 77 0.12 7.09 2.91
C ALA A 77 -0.75 8.14 3.61
N VAL A 78 -0.65 9.39 3.18
CA VAL A 78 -1.31 10.55 3.79
C VAL A 78 -2.13 11.27 2.73
N LYS A 79 -3.36 11.64 3.07
CA LYS A 79 -4.25 12.44 2.23
C LYS A 79 -4.31 13.87 2.75
N GLY A 80 -4.28 14.83 1.83
CA GLY A 80 -4.28 16.24 2.18
C GLY A 80 -3.05 16.58 3.04
N SER A 81 -3.25 17.37 4.09
CA SER A 81 -2.17 17.86 4.96
C SER A 81 -1.65 16.81 5.94
N ASP A 82 -2.51 15.93 6.46
CA ASP A 82 -2.25 15.21 7.71
C ASP A 82 -3.01 13.89 7.89
N GLN A 83 -4.01 13.59 7.07
CA GLN A 83 -4.87 12.42 7.29
C GLN A 83 -4.16 11.12 6.93
N LEU A 84 -3.94 10.23 7.91
CA LEU A 84 -3.30 8.94 7.68
C LEU A 84 -4.27 7.95 7.03
N LEU A 85 -3.96 7.49 5.81
CA LEU A 85 -4.73 6.46 5.11
C LEU A 85 -4.15 5.06 5.25
N GLY A 86 -2.87 4.94 5.57
CA GLY A 86 -2.23 3.65 5.82
C GLY A 86 -0.76 3.78 6.20
N PHE A 87 -0.21 2.72 6.77
CA PHE A 87 1.20 2.69 7.16
C PHE A 87 1.82 1.31 6.97
N ALA A 88 3.14 1.27 6.79
CA ALA A 88 3.94 0.05 6.71
C ALA A 88 5.22 0.22 7.53
N ARG A 89 5.54 -0.79 8.35
CA ARG A 89 6.69 -0.79 9.26
C ARG A 89 7.69 -1.86 8.89
N PHE A 90 8.95 -1.46 8.71
CA PHE A 90 10.02 -2.37 8.36
C PHE A 90 11.13 -2.33 9.41
N GLU A 91 11.56 -3.51 9.84
CA GLU A 91 12.74 -3.68 10.69
C GLU A 91 13.87 -4.26 9.85
N LYS A 92 15.04 -3.62 9.85
CA LYS A 92 16.23 -4.20 9.24
C LYS A 92 16.71 -5.37 10.10
N ILE A 93 16.86 -6.54 9.48
CA ILE A 93 17.41 -7.71 10.16
C ILE A 93 18.92 -7.52 10.35
N SER A 94 19.47 -7.95 11.49
CA SER A 94 20.90 -7.82 11.77
C SER A 94 21.76 -8.56 10.74
N ASP A 95 22.93 -8.00 10.41
CA ASP A 95 23.85 -8.54 9.40
C ASP A 95 24.31 -9.98 9.72
N GLU A 96 24.43 -10.33 11.00
CA GLU A 96 24.77 -11.68 11.47
C GLU A 96 23.67 -12.69 11.15
N THR A 97 22.42 -12.30 11.39
CA THR A 97 21.26 -13.08 10.99
C THR A 97 21.28 -13.18 9.47
N GLU A 98 21.41 -12.08 8.75
CA GLU A 98 21.41 -12.04 7.29
C GLU A 98 22.47 -12.97 6.64
N LYS A 99 23.71 -13.00 7.14
CA LYS A 99 24.77 -13.91 6.67
C LYS A 99 24.36 -15.38 6.77
N THR A 100 23.70 -15.75 7.85
CA THR A 100 23.19 -17.12 8.06
C THR A 100 22.09 -17.49 7.05
N TYR A 101 21.27 -16.52 6.62
CA TYR A 101 20.22 -16.72 5.61
C TYR A 101 20.79 -16.79 4.20
N LYS A 102 21.68 -15.86 3.83
CA LYS A 102 22.34 -15.82 2.51
C LYS A 102 23.11 -17.11 2.20
N GLY A 103 23.73 -17.75 3.20
CA GLY A 103 24.44 -19.01 3.01
C GLY A 103 23.54 -20.24 2.75
N LYS A 104 22.25 -20.17 3.10
CA LYS A 104 21.30 -21.31 3.02
C LYS A 104 20.19 -21.13 2.00
N THR A 105 20.06 -19.94 1.44
CA THR A 105 19.02 -19.57 0.48
C THR A 105 19.68 -18.84 -0.70
N ASN A 106 19.15 -18.99 -1.93
CA ASN A 106 19.62 -18.23 -3.09
C ASN A 106 19.22 -16.73 -3.01
N ILE A 107 19.10 -16.17 -1.81
CA ILE A 107 18.79 -14.75 -1.56
C ILE A 107 20.08 -13.97 -1.78
N VAL A 108 20.12 -13.26 -2.90
CA VAL A 108 21.29 -12.49 -3.37
C VAL A 108 21.51 -11.22 -2.53
N ASN A 109 22.79 -10.84 -2.39
CA ASN A 109 23.49 -9.61 -1.95
C ASN A 109 22.77 -8.41 -1.28
N TYR A 110 21.46 -8.23 -1.40
CA TYR A 110 20.72 -7.13 -0.80
C TYR A 110 20.40 -7.39 0.68
N SER A 111 20.18 -6.30 1.42
CA SER A 111 19.72 -6.34 2.80
C SER A 111 18.40 -7.12 2.93
N VAL A 112 18.07 -7.56 4.15
CA VAL A 112 16.77 -8.16 4.45
C VAL A 112 16.03 -7.33 5.49
N HIS A 113 14.82 -6.91 5.13
CA HIS A 113 13.91 -6.25 6.06
C HIS A 113 12.73 -7.16 6.38
N LEU A 114 12.33 -7.13 7.64
CA LEU A 114 11.11 -7.75 8.13
C LEU A 114 9.98 -6.72 8.10
N LEU A 115 8.96 -6.97 7.28
CA LEU A 115 7.71 -6.23 7.34
C LEU A 115 6.98 -6.62 8.64
N ARG A 116 7.00 -5.72 9.63
CA ARG A 116 6.38 -5.91 10.94
C ARG A 116 4.88 -5.71 10.91
N SER A 117 4.41 -4.78 10.10
CA SER A 117 2.99 -4.57 9.88
C SER A 117 2.75 -3.73 8.64
N ILE A 118 1.60 -3.94 8.02
CA ILE A 118 1.01 -3.03 7.04
C ILE A 118 -0.48 -2.94 7.31
N GLU A 119 -1.01 -1.73 7.39
CA GLU A 119 -2.44 -1.50 7.59
C GLU A 119 -2.91 -0.36 6.71
N VAL A 120 -4.13 -0.50 6.19
CA VAL A 120 -4.84 0.53 5.43
C VAL A 120 -6.16 0.80 6.13
N HIS A 121 -6.47 2.08 6.27
CA HIS A 121 -7.72 2.57 6.84
C HIS A 121 -8.90 1.84 6.19
N PRO A 122 -9.87 1.29 6.94
CA PRO A 122 -10.87 0.41 6.38
C PRO A 122 -11.70 1.02 5.25
N ALA A 123 -11.99 2.32 5.32
CA ALA A 123 -12.73 3.06 4.28
C ALA A 123 -11.97 3.14 2.94
N HIS A 124 -10.65 2.98 2.94
CA HIS A 124 -9.79 3.05 1.76
C HIS A 124 -9.13 1.71 1.42
N ARG A 125 -9.72 0.60 1.88
CA ARG A 125 -9.30 -0.74 1.45
C ARG A 125 -9.80 -1.00 0.03
N HIS A 126 -9.15 -1.97 -0.63
CA HIS A 126 -9.46 -2.41 -2.00
C HIS A 126 -9.21 -1.39 -3.12
N VAL A 127 -8.84 -0.15 -2.81
CA VAL A 127 -8.48 0.87 -3.81
C VAL A 127 -6.95 1.00 -4.03
N GLY A 128 -6.19 -0.06 -3.74
CA GLY A 128 -4.78 -0.14 -4.13
C GLY A 128 -3.76 0.62 -3.25
N ILE A 129 -4.17 1.43 -2.26
CA ILE A 129 -3.26 2.15 -1.33
C ILE A 129 -2.21 1.22 -0.74
N GLY A 130 -2.61 0.07 -0.20
CA GLY A 130 -1.69 -0.87 0.45
C GLY A 130 -0.66 -1.47 -0.51
N ARG A 131 -1.03 -1.69 -1.78
CA ARG A 131 -0.07 -2.18 -2.78
C ARG A 131 0.95 -1.11 -3.13
N LEU A 132 0.48 0.12 -3.34
CA LEU A 132 1.33 1.23 -3.74
C LEU A 132 2.28 1.62 -2.60
N LEU A 133 1.75 1.74 -1.39
CA LEU A 133 2.52 1.94 -0.16
C LEU A 133 3.63 0.88 -0.01
N PHE A 134 3.29 -0.40 -0.17
CA PHE A 134 4.28 -1.47 -0.11
C PHE A 134 5.34 -1.35 -1.22
N ALA A 135 4.93 -1.14 -2.47
CA ALA A 135 5.86 -1.06 -3.60
C ALA A 135 6.85 0.12 -3.48
N ILE A 136 6.36 1.28 -3.03
CA ILE A 136 7.20 2.46 -2.76
C ILE A 136 8.17 2.19 -1.62
N SER A 137 7.68 1.62 -0.52
CA SER A 137 8.50 1.30 0.65
C SER A 137 9.68 0.40 0.27
N VAL A 138 9.41 -0.67 -0.50
CA VAL A 138 10.45 -1.63 -0.85
C VAL A 138 11.39 -1.10 -1.93
N ASN A 139 10.90 -0.25 -2.83
CA ASN A 139 11.76 0.45 -3.77
C ASN A 139 12.73 1.39 -3.06
N GLN A 140 12.28 2.10 -2.03
CA GLN A 140 13.14 3.00 -1.23
C GLN A 140 14.16 2.23 -0.38
N LEU A 141 13.77 1.11 0.21
CA LEU A 141 14.65 0.31 1.09
C LEU A 141 15.69 -0.53 0.32
N GLU A 142 15.51 -0.70 -0.99
CA GLU A 142 16.35 -1.54 -1.84
C GLU A 142 16.64 -2.95 -1.28
N THR A 143 15.60 -3.62 -0.77
CA THR A 143 15.75 -4.78 0.12
C THR A 143 14.95 -6.01 -0.31
N ASN A 144 15.43 -7.18 0.13
CA ASN A 144 14.56 -8.36 0.25
C ASN A 144 13.58 -8.12 1.40
N VAL A 145 12.34 -8.58 1.27
CA VAL A 145 11.34 -8.47 2.33
C VAL A 145 10.91 -9.84 2.79
N ILE A 146 10.92 -10.05 4.10
CA ILE A 146 10.25 -11.20 4.71
C ILE A 146 9.09 -10.73 5.58
N THR A 147 8.07 -11.56 5.71
CA THR A 147 6.89 -11.28 6.54
C THR A 147 6.26 -12.56 7.07
N LEU A 148 5.61 -12.46 8.23
CA LEU A 148 4.74 -13.50 8.75
C LEU A 148 3.30 -12.98 8.72
N PRO A 149 2.43 -13.48 7.84
CA PRO A 149 1.04 -13.09 7.82
C PRO A 149 0.36 -13.51 9.13
N ASP A 150 -0.37 -12.59 9.75
CA ASP A 150 -1.02 -12.79 11.05
C ASP A 150 -2.51 -13.17 10.95
N ASN A 151 -3.05 -13.17 9.72
CA ASN A 151 -4.41 -13.59 9.40
C ASN A 151 -4.53 -14.06 7.94
N GLN A 152 -5.64 -14.73 7.60
CA GLN A 152 -5.86 -15.28 6.25
C GLN A 152 -5.96 -14.21 5.15
N GLY A 153 -6.55 -13.04 5.46
CA GLY A 153 -6.65 -11.92 4.52
C GLY A 153 -5.27 -11.37 4.15
N ALA A 154 -4.41 -11.15 5.15
CA ALA A 154 -3.01 -10.78 4.95
C ALA A 154 -2.25 -11.85 4.16
N ALA A 155 -2.45 -13.14 4.48
CA ALA A 155 -1.78 -14.22 3.76
C ALA A 155 -2.13 -14.23 2.26
N ARG A 156 -3.42 -14.06 1.91
CA ARG A 156 -3.88 -13.91 0.52
C ARG A 156 -3.31 -12.65 -0.14
N PHE A 157 -3.29 -11.53 0.57
CA PHE A 157 -2.69 -10.29 0.06
C PHE A 157 -1.21 -10.50 -0.31
N PHE A 158 -0.40 -11.07 0.58
CA PHE A 158 1.03 -11.28 0.30
C PHE A 158 1.27 -12.30 -0.83
N LYS A 159 0.57 -13.44 -0.80
CA LYS A 159 0.76 -14.50 -1.80
C LYS A 159 0.18 -14.12 -3.16
N ASP A 160 -1.09 -13.73 -3.19
CA ASP A 160 -1.87 -13.62 -4.43
C ASP A 160 -1.72 -12.23 -5.07
N LYS A 161 -1.53 -11.18 -4.27
CA LYS A 161 -1.44 -9.79 -4.78
C LYS A 161 0.00 -9.30 -4.88
N LEU A 162 0.89 -9.73 -3.99
CA LEU A 162 2.29 -9.30 -3.96
C LEU A 162 3.28 -10.40 -4.39
N ASN A 163 2.80 -11.60 -4.74
CA ASN A 163 3.62 -12.71 -5.24
C ASN A 163 4.76 -13.14 -4.30
N PHE A 164 4.54 -13.01 -2.98
CA PHE A 164 5.44 -13.58 -1.99
C PHE A 164 5.45 -15.10 -2.09
N LYS A 165 6.61 -15.70 -1.83
CA LYS A 165 6.80 -17.15 -1.79
C LYS A 165 7.12 -17.61 -0.38
N CYS A 166 6.92 -18.90 -0.08
CA CYS A 166 7.43 -19.45 1.18
C CYS A 166 8.96 -19.28 1.22
N LEU A 167 9.48 -18.80 2.34
CA LEU A 167 10.92 -18.61 2.53
C LEU A 167 11.66 -19.96 2.57
N ASN A 168 11.03 -21.00 3.13
CA ASN A 168 11.62 -22.31 3.33
C ASN A 168 10.70 -23.46 2.86
N PRO A 169 10.47 -23.65 1.57
CA PRO A 169 9.56 -24.68 1.08
C PRO A 169 10.10 -26.13 1.27
N GLY A 170 11.40 -26.31 1.52
CA GLY A 170 12.06 -27.63 1.59
C GLY A 170 12.70 -27.98 2.95
N ASN A 171 12.55 -27.12 3.96
CA ASN A 171 13.13 -27.31 5.29
C ASN A 171 14.68 -27.43 5.32
N ASN A 172 15.38 -26.58 4.55
CA ASN A 172 16.84 -26.63 4.31
C ASN A 172 17.69 -26.07 5.48
N GLY A 173 17.29 -26.33 6.73
CA GLY A 173 18.08 -25.93 7.91
C GLY A 173 18.11 -24.43 8.21
N LEU A 174 17.12 -23.67 7.73
CA LEU A 174 16.84 -22.31 8.23
C LEU A 174 16.41 -22.36 9.70
N SER A 175 16.65 -21.29 10.46
CA SER A 175 16.22 -21.21 11.86
C SER A 175 14.71 -21.48 11.94
N SER A 176 14.30 -22.29 12.92
CA SER A 176 12.88 -22.58 13.20
C SER A 176 12.04 -21.32 13.37
N ARG A 177 12.67 -20.21 13.79
CA ARG A 177 12.06 -18.89 13.94
C ARG A 177 11.37 -18.38 12.67
N TYR A 178 11.84 -18.75 11.48
CA TYR A 178 11.35 -18.20 10.21
C TYR A 178 10.73 -19.25 9.27
N LYS A 179 10.40 -20.43 9.79
CA LYS A 179 9.87 -21.56 8.99
C LYS A 179 8.60 -21.20 8.21
N ASP A 180 7.72 -20.38 8.79
CA ASP A 180 6.42 -20.02 8.21
C ASP A 180 6.44 -18.65 7.51
N TYR A 181 7.62 -18.02 7.42
CA TYR A 181 7.73 -16.71 6.82
C TYR A 181 7.62 -16.80 5.30
N LEU A 182 7.06 -15.75 4.73
CA LEU A 182 7.05 -15.50 3.31
C LEU A 182 8.20 -14.55 2.94
N ILE A 183 8.66 -14.64 1.70
CA ILE A 183 9.69 -13.78 1.14
C ILE A 183 9.29 -13.18 -0.22
N LEU A 184 9.66 -11.92 -0.41
CA LEU A 184 9.74 -11.24 -1.68
C LEU A 184 11.19 -10.81 -1.95
N PRO A 185 11.91 -11.50 -2.87
CA PRO A 185 13.28 -11.14 -3.23
C PRO A 185 13.35 -9.77 -3.92
N TYR A 186 14.41 -9.00 -3.64
CA TYR A 186 14.54 -7.61 -4.10
C TYR A 186 14.36 -7.42 -5.61
N PRO A 187 14.97 -8.22 -6.52
CA PRO A 187 14.76 -8.03 -7.95
C PRO A 187 13.27 -8.06 -8.37
N ARG A 188 12.46 -8.88 -7.70
CA ARG A 188 11.00 -8.92 -7.91
C ARG A 188 10.29 -7.76 -7.25
N ALA A 189 10.75 -7.38 -6.06
CA ALA A 189 10.19 -6.25 -5.33
C ALA A 189 10.41 -4.93 -6.09
N ARG A 190 11.60 -4.70 -6.64
CA ARG A 190 11.92 -3.58 -7.54
C ARG A 190 11.04 -3.57 -8.79
N ALA A 191 10.84 -4.74 -9.40
CA ALA A 191 9.98 -4.85 -10.57
C ALA A 191 8.52 -4.50 -10.27
N MET A 192 8.07 -4.63 -9.01
CA MET A 192 6.70 -4.33 -8.60
C MET A 192 6.34 -2.86 -8.85
N LEU A 193 7.16 -1.91 -8.41
CA LEU A 193 6.88 -0.48 -8.62
C LEU A 193 6.87 -0.13 -10.12
N LYS A 194 7.82 -0.66 -10.90
CA LYS A 194 7.84 -0.47 -12.36
C LYS A 194 6.58 -1.04 -13.02
N THR A 195 6.16 -2.23 -12.60
CA THR A 195 4.93 -2.87 -13.11
C THR A 195 3.69 -2.08 -12.71
N MET A 196 3.66 -1.54 -11.48
CA MET A 196 2.57 -0.70 -11.00
C MET A 196 2.49 0.63 -11.75
N ALA A 197 3.61 1.30 -12.00
CA ALA A 197 3.64 2.55 -12.74
C ALA A 197 3.19 2.38 -14.20
N VAL A 198 3.62 1.31 -14.88
CA VAL A 198 3.22 1.03 -16.27
C VAL A 198 1.75 0.65 -16.38
N ASN A 199 1.20 -0.04 -15.38
CA ASN A 199 -0.18 -0.50 -15.37
C ASN A 199 -1.09 0.37 -14.49
N TYR A 200 -0.64 1.55 -14.08
CA TYR A 200 -1.48 2.54 -13.43
C TYR A 200 -2.40 3.15 -14.50
N PRO A 201 -3.72 3.31 -14.27
CA PRO A 201 -4.49 3.08 -13.03
C PRO A 201 -4.91 1.62 -12.78
N ARG A 202 -4.87 0.75 -13.79
CA ARG A 202 -5.43 -0.63 -13.78
C ARG A 202 -4.93 -1.52 -12.63
N MET A 203 -3.72 -1.31 -12.11
CA MET A 203 -3.19 -2.08 -10.98
C MET A 203 -3.62 -1.56 -9.61
N VAL A 204 -3.89 -0.26 -9.49
CA VAL A 204 -4.28 0.40 -8.24
C VAL A 204 -5.80 0.36 -8.10
N LEU A 205 -6.52 0.55 -9.20
CA LEU A 205 -7.98 0.58 -9.28
C LEU A 205 -8.52 -0.47 -10.27
N PRO A 206 -8.17 -1.77 -10.12
CA PRO A 206 -8.52 -2.78 -11.13
C PRO A 206 -10.03 -2.93 -11.32
N GLU A 207 -10.80 -2.79 -10.25
CA GLU A 207 -12.26 -2.88 -10.29
C GLU A 207 -12.87 -1.69 -11.03
N LEU A 208 -12.42 -0.47 -10.73
CA LEU A 208 -12.88 0.75 -11.42
C LEU A 208 -12.54 0.70 -12.91
N ILE A 209 -11.29 0.41 -13.24
CA ILE A 209 -10.80 0.42 -14.62
C ILE A 209 -11.38 -0.74 -15.41
N GLY A 210 -11.49 -1.92 -14.81
CA GLY A 210 -12.16 -3.05 -15.43
C GLY A 210 -13.64 -2.76 -15.73
N SER A 211 -14.34 -2.11 -14.80
CA SER A 211 -15.72 -1.65 -15.01
C SER A 211 -15.80 -0.60 -16.12
N TYR A 212 -14.97 0.44 -16.08
CA TYR A 212 -14.88 1.47 -17.11
C TYR A 212 -14.65 0.90 -18.51
N GLU A 213 -13.65 0.04 -18.67
CA GLU A 213 -13.29 -0.55 -19.97
C GLU A 213 -14.40 -1.45 -20.51
N SER A 214 -15.06 -2.23 -19.63
CA SER A 214 -16.20 -3.07 -19.99
C SER A 214 -17.38 -2.23 -20.48
N LEU A 215 -17.72 -1.16 -19.75
CA LEU A 215 -18.79 -0.24 -20.13
C LEU A 215 -18.48 0.50 -21.42
N LYS A 216 -17.26 1.05 -21.55
CA LYS A 216 -16.81 1.76 -22.76
C LYS A 216 -16.85 0.84 -23.98
N PHE A 217 -16.47 -0.42 -23.82
CA PHE A 217 -16.55 -1.41 -24.91
C PHE A 217 -18.01 -1.68 -25.33
N ARG A 218 -18.93 -1.83 -24.37
CA ARG A 218 -20.36 -2.02 -24.67
C ARG A 218 -20.96 -0.81 -25.38
N ASP A 219 -20.66 0.39 -24.89
CA ASP A 219 -21.09 1.66 -25.46
C ASP A 219 -20.58 1.83 -26.91
N ASN A 220 -19.29 1.59 -27.15
CA ASN A 220 -18.70 1.63 -28.49
C ASN A 220 -19.31 0.60 -29.46
N MET A 221 -19.81 -0.52 -28.93
CA MET A 221 -20.49 -1.57 -29.71
C MET A 221 -21.99 -1.30 -29.89
N GLY A 222 -22.52 -0.16 -29.40
CA GLY A 222 -23.94 0.16 -29.42
C GLY A 222 -24.81 -0.80 -28.61
N LYS A 223 -24.22 -1.52 -27.64
CA LYS A 223 -24.96 -2.42 -26.76
C LYS A 223 -25.62 -1.63 -25.64
N SER A 224 -26.84 -2.00 -25.28
CA SER A 224 -27.51 -1.42 -24.12
C SER A 224 -26.69 -1.63 -22.85
N ILE A 225 -26.61 -0.60 -22.03
CA ILE A 225 -25.99 -0.62 -20.70
C ILE A 225 -27.10 -0.51 -19.67
N SER A 226 -27.10 -1.37 -18.66
CA SER A 226 -28.15 -1.37 -17.65
C SER A 226 -27.91 -0.25 -16.63
N LYS A 227 -28.99 0.27 -16.04
CA LYS A 227 -28.88 1.29 -14.97
C LYS A 227 -28.11 0.78 -13.74
N SER A 228 -28.18 -0.52 -13.45
CA SER A 228 -27.40 -1.12 -12.35
C SER A 228 -25.91 -1.08 -12.65
N ASP A 229 -25.49 -1.41 -13.88
CA ASP A 229 -24.06 -1.36 -14.24
C ASP A 229 -23.50 0.07 -14.15
N ILE A 230 -24.30 1.07 -14.54
CA ILE A 230 -23.93 2.50 -14.43
C ILE A 230 -23.80 2.90 -12.95
N SER A 231 -24.78 2.53 -12.13
CA SER A 231 -24.77 2.80 -10.68
C SER A 231 -23.56 2.17 -9.99
N ASP A 232 -23.27 0.90 -10.28
CA ASP A 232 -22.12 0.20 -9.69
C ASP A 232 -20.80 0.87 -10.10
N PHE A 233 -20.68 1.30 -11.36
CA PHE A 233 -19.53 2.07 -11.82
C PHE A 233 -19.42 3.43 -11.15
N GLN A 234 -20.52 4.17 -11.00
CA GLN A 234 -20.54 5.45 -10.29
C GLN A 234 -20.07 5.29 -8.84
N VAL A 235 -20.52 4.25 -8.14
CA VAL A 235 -20.08 3.96 -6.77
C VAL A 235 -18.57 3.69 -6.73
N LEU A 236 -18.06 2.85 -7.62
CA LEU A 236 -16.62 2.58 -7.72
C LEU A 236 -15.83 3.86 -8.00
N PHE A 237 -16.34 4.72 -8.89
CA PHE A 237 -15.70 5.98 -9.26
C PHE A 237 -15.66 6.97 -8.10
N GLN A 238 -16.78 7.19 -7.41
CA GLN A 238 -16.83 8.07 -6.24
C GLN A 238 -15.89 7.58 -5.13
N ASN A 239 -15.89 6.27 -4.86
CA ASN A 239 -15.03 5.68 -3.82
C ASN A 239 -13.53 5.72 -4.17
N SER A 240 -13.19 5.90 -5.44
CA SER A 240 -11.79 5.90 -5.92
C SER A 240 -11.30 7.29 -6.32
N LYS A 241 -12.16 8.32 -6.25
CA LYS A 241 -11.91 9.64 -6.84
C LYS A 241 -10.60 10.27 -6.37
N GLU A 242 -10.27 10.06 -5.10
CA GLU A 242 -9.08 10.56 -4.41
C GLU A 242 -7.76 10.02 -5.02
N LEU A 243 -7.83 8.81 -5.58
CA LEU A 243 -6.67 8.13 -6.15
C LEU A 243 -6.50 8.37 -7.65
N LEU A 244 -7.35 9.18 -8.27
CA LEU A 244 -7.29 9.44 -9.71
C LEU A 244 -6.47 10.71 -9.97
N ASP A 245 -5.63 10.66 -11.00
CA ASP A 245 -5.09 11.89 -11.56
C ASP A 245 -6.21 12.72 -12.25
N ASN A 246 -5.98 14.03 -12.39
CA ASN A 246 -6.97 14.95 -12.96
C ASN A 246 -7.41 14.56 -14.38
N LYS A 247 -6.52 13.96 -15.18
CA LYS A 247 -6.83 13.59 -16.57
C LYS A 247 -7.81 12.43 -16.60
N LEU A 248 -7.51 11.36 -15.85
CA LEU A 248 -8.36 10.19 -15.74
C LEU A 248 -9.68 10.52 -15.05
N MET A 249 -9.67 11.34 -13.99
CA MET A 249 -10.89 11.81 -13.34
C MET A 249 -11.82 12.51 -14.34
N ASN A 250 -11.29 13.44 -15.14
CA ASN A 250 -12.08 14.15 -16.16
C ASN A 250 -12.60 13.21 -17.27
N GLU A 251 -11.81 12.21 -17.67
CA GLU A 251 -12.23 11.20 -18.64
C GLU A 251 -13.41 10.37 -18.10
N LEU A 252 -13.31 9.87 -16.87
CA LEU A 252 -14.37 9.08 -16.25
C LEU A 252 -15.63 9.90 -15.98
N ASP A 253 -15.50 11.15 -15.49
CA ASP A 253 -16.62 12.07 -15.29
C ASP A 253 -17.37 12.35 -16.61
N SER A 254 -16.63 12.56 -17.70
CA SER A 254 -17.21 12.80 -19.03
C SER A 254 -17.94 11.55 -19.54
N PHE A 255 -17.39 10.36 -19.26
CA PHE A 255 -18.00 9.10 -19.65
C PHE A 255 -19.31 8.85 -18.90
N ILE A 256 -19.36 9.09 -17.58
CA ILE A 256 -20.59 8.97 -16.78
C ILE A 256 -21.69 9.89 -17.32
N LYS A 257 -21.37 11.17 -17.55
CA LYS A 257 -22.33 12.16 -18.08
C LYS A 257 -22.90 11.74 -19.43
N ARG A 258 -22.13 11.03 -20.26
CA ARG A 258 -22.60 10.50 -21.54
C ARG A 258 -23.55 9.32 -21.37
N LEU A 259 -23.32 8.46 -20.39
CA LEU A 259 -24.17 7.30 -20.11
C LEU A 259 -25.49 7.67 -19.42
N ASP A 260 -25.52 8.80 -18.70
CA ASP A 260 -26.71 9.33 -18.01
C ASP A 260 -27.59 10.23 -18.91
N ALA A 261 -27.13 10.58 -20.12
CA ALA A 261 -27.83 11.43 -21.10
C ALA A 261 -28.74 10.60 -22.03
#